data_AF-A0A950PZ31-F1
#
_entry.id   AF-A0A950PZ31-F1
#
_cell.length_a   1.000
_cell.length_b   1.000
_cell.length_c   1.000
_cell.angle_alpha   90.00
_cell.angle_beta   90.00
_cell.angle_gamma   90.00
#
_symmetry.space_group_name_H-M   'P 1'
#
loop_
_entity.id
_entity.type
_entity.pdbx_description
1 polymer ?
#
loop_
_entity_poly.entity_id
_entity_poly.type
_entity_poly.pdbx_seq_one_letter_code
_entity_poly.pdbx_strand_id
1 'polypeptide(L)'
;LAELLSTVAETMIARERLRREVKALTAEGRISAIIVGLLPIGLGLVMYSMNREYMNVLLHDGFGQTLLIGAGIMAGVGFWWMKKTIEIDI
;
A
#
# COMPACT_ATOMS: atom_id res chain seq x y z
N LEU A 1 -42.31 12.11 -18.22
CA LEU A 1 -41.77 12.47 -16.88
C LEU A 1 -41.44 11.23 -16.04
N ALA A 2 -42.34 10.24 -15.98
CA ALA A 2 -42.12 8.99 -15.23
C ALA A 2 -40.88 8.20 -15.71
N GLU A 3 -40.63 8.10 -17.02
CA GLU A 3 -39.43 7.43 -17.57
C GLU A 3 -38.13 8.09 -17.10
N LEU A 4 -38.01 9.41 -17.19
CA LEU A 4 -36.80 10.11 -16.75
C LEU A 4 -36.54 9.93 -15.25
N LEU A 5 -37.60 9.94 -14.42
CA LEU A 5 -37.49 9.66 -12.99
C LEU A 5 -37.06 8.21 -12.73
N SER A 6 -37.56 7.24 -13.51
CA SER A 6 -37.12 5.84 -13.43
C SER A 6 -35.63 5.71 -13.78
N THR A 7 -35.17 6.34 -14.86
CA THR A 7 -33.76 6.32 -15.25
C THR A 7 -32.85 6.99 -14.20
N VAL A 8 -33.29 8.10 -13.60
CA VAL A 8 -32.55 8.75 -12.50
C VAL A 8 -32.51 7.85 -11.26
N ALA A 9 -33.61 7.18 -10.91
CA ALA A 9 -33.65 6.25 -9.79
C ALA A 9 -32.70 5.06 -10.02
N GLU A 10 -32.70 4.47 -11.21
CA GLU A 10 -31.81 3.37 -11.59
C GLU A 10 -30.33 3.78 -11.54
N THR A 11 -29.99 4.94 -12.11
CA THR A 11 -28.61 5.45 -12.09
C THR A 11 -28.13 5.80 -10.69
N MET A 12 -29.01 6.30 -9.82
CA MET A 12 -28.68 6.58 -8.42
C MET A 12 -28.37 5.31 -7.65
N ILE A 13 -29.15 4.24 -7.83
CA ILE A 13 -28.91 2.93 -7.22
C ILE A 13 -27.62 2.31 -7.77
N ALA A 14 -27.37 2.42 -9.07
CA ALA A 14 -26.14 1.94 -9.70
C ALA A 14 -24.89 2.63 -9.13
N ARG A 15 -24.93 3.96 -8.95
CA ARG A 15 -23.85 4.72 -8.31
C ARG A 15 -23.58 4.30 -6.87
N GLU A 16 -24.63 4.04 -6.09
CA GLU A 16 -24.49 3.57 -4.71
C GLU A 16 -23.82 2.19 -4.64
N ARG A 17 -24.19 1.26 -5.54
CA ARG A 17 -23.52 -0.04 -5.66
C ARG A 17 -22.04 0.11 -6.01
N LEU A 18 -21.75 0.94 -7.01
CA LEU A 18 -20.37 1.24 -7.44
C LEU A 18 -19.53 1.82 -6.31
N ARG A 19 -20.08 2.77 -5.53
CA ARG A 19 -19.40 3.33 -4.35
C ARG A 19 -19.05 2.27 -3.32
N ARG A 20 -19.95 1.31 -3.08
CA ARG A 20 -19.69 0.20 -2.14
C ARG A 20 -18.61 -0.74 -2.67
N GLU A 21 -18.64 -1.08 -3.95
CA GLU A 21 -17.63 -1.93 -4.59
C GLU A 21 -16.24 -1.27 -4.57
N VAL A 22 -16.13 0.01 -4.94
CA VAL A 22 -14.87 0.75 -4.88
C VAL A 22 -14.37 0.85 -3.44
N LYS A 23 -15.25 1.06 -2.45
CA LYS A 23 -14.86 1.07 -1.03
C LYS A 23 -14.33 -0.28 -0.56
N ALA A 24 -14.91 -1.39 -1.02
CA ALA A 24 -14.42 -2.73 -0.72
C ALA A 24 -13.05 -2.99 -1.37
N LEU A 25 -12.89 -2.66 -2.66
CA LEU A 25 -11.65 -2.83 -3.41
C LEU A 25 -10.50 -1.98 -2.85
N THR A 26 -10.79 -0.73 -2.46
CA THR A 26 -9.79 0.15 -1.82
C THR A 26 -9.39 -0.34 -0.44
N ALA A 27 -10.30 -0.98 0.31
CA ALA A 27 -9.96 -1.62 1.59
C ALA A 27 -8.99 -2.79 1.40
N GLU A 28 -9.22 -3.64 0.40
CA GLU A 28 -8.29 -4.73 0.05
C GLU A 28 -6.91 -4.19 -0.37
N GLY A 29 -6.89 -3.17 -1.24
CA GLY A 29 -5.66 -2.51 -1.67
C GLY A 29 -4.87 -1.90 -0.49
N ARG A 30 -5.58 -1.32 0.49
CA ARG A 30 -4.96 -0.78 1.72
C ARG A 30 -4.33 -1.87 2.57
N ILE A 31 -4.99 -3.00 2.76
CA ILE A 31 -4.45 -4.12 3.52
C ILE A 31 -3.20 -4.69 2.83
N SER A 32 -3.27 -4.88 1.51
CA SER A 32 -2.13 -5.36 0.72
C SER A 32 -0.92 -4.41 0.83
N ALA A 33 -1.14 -3.09 0.71
CA ALA A 33 -0.09 -2.09 0.86
C ALA A 33 0.56 -2.10 2.25
N ILE A 34 -0.21 -2.33 3.32
CA ILE A 34 0.31 -2.46 4.69
C ILE A 34 1.18 -3.72 4.81
N ILE A 35 0.72 -4.86 4.29
CA ILE A 35 1.47 -6.11 4.33
C ILE A 35 2.81 -5.94 3.60
N VAL A 36 2.78 -5.44 2.36
CA VAL A 36 3.99 -5.23 1.56
C VAL A 36 4.92 -4.20 2.19
N GLY A 37 4.37 -3.12 2.76
CA GLY A 37 5.17 -2.11 3.46
C GLY A 37 5.87 -2.65 4.72
N LEU A 38 5.28 -3.63 5.40
CA LEU A 38 5.86 -4.26 6.58
C LEU A 38 6.87 -5.36 6.27
N LEU A 39 6.81 -5.99 5.09
CA LEU A 39 7.73 -7.06 4.69
C LEU A 39 9.22 -6.73 4.88
N PRO A 40 9.77 -5.60 4.39
CA PRO A 40 11.20 -5.31 4.54
C PRO A 40 11.62 -5.14 6.00
N ILE A 41 10.75 -4.57 6.84
CA ILE A 41 10.99 -4.43 8.29
C ILE A 41 10.98 -5.80 8.97
N GLY A 42 9.96 -6.62 8.68
CA GLY A 42 9.81 -7.96 9.26
C GLY A 42 10.96 -8.89 8.86
N LEU A 43 11.32 -8.92 7.58
CA LEU A 43 12.46 -9.69 7.07
C LEU A 43 13.78 -9.20 7.69
N GLY A 44 13.99 -7.88 7.81
CA GLY A 44 15.18 -7.34 8.48
C GLY A 44 15.31 -7.81 9.93
N LEU A 45 14.20 -7.83 10.69
CA LEU A 45 14.20 -8.32 12.07
C LEU A 45 14.48 -9.82 12.16
N VAL A 46 13.90 -10.63 11.27
CA VAL A 46 14.15 -12.08 11.21
C VAL A 46 15.60 -12.36 10.80
N MET A 47 16.14 -11.64 9.84
CA MET A 47 17.54 -11.77 9.45
C MET A 47 18.48 -11.36 10.57
N TYR A 48 18.13 -10.33 11.34
CA TYR A 48 18.89 -9.92 12.53
C TYR A 48 18.91 -11.00 13.63
N SER A 49 17.82 -11.72 13.84
CA SER A 49 17.76 -12.80 14.85
C SER A 49 18.45 -14.08 14.38
N MET A 50 18.38 -14.41 13.09
CA MET A 50 19.01 -15.62 12.52
C MET A 50 20.51 -15.44 12.25
N ASN A 51 20.95 -14.29 11.75
CA ASN A 51 22.34 -14.06 11.36
C ASN A 51 22.81 -12.63 11.66
N ARG A 52 23.34 -12.45 12.88
CA ARG A 52 23.91 -11.18 13.35
C ARG A 52 25.14 -10.72 12.58
N GLU A 53 25.96 -11.63 12.07
CA GLU A 53 27.17 -11.30 11.34
C GLU A 53 26.83 -10.61 10.02
N TYR A 54 25.84 -11.14 9.30
CA TYR A 54 25.32 -10.55 8.06
C TYR A 54 24.69 -9.16 8.29
N MET A 55 23.96 -8.98 9.39
CA MET A 55 23.43 -7.66 9.76
C MET A 55 24.48 -6.68 10.25
N ASN A 56 25.56 -7.15 10.86
CA ASN A 56 26.66 -6.26 11.24
C ASN A 56 27.34 -5.65 10.01
N VAL A 57 27.55 -6.41 8.93
CA VAL A 57 28.06 -5.87 7.67
C VAL A 57 27.11 -4.81 7.11
N LEU A 58 25.80 -5.10 7.09
CA LEU A 58 24.83 -4.15 6.57
C LEU A 58 24.71 -2.86 7.41
N LEU A 59 24.91 -2.95 8.73
CA LEU A 59 24.77 -1.82 9.66
C LEU A 59 26.07 -1.01 9.87
N HIS A 60 27.24 -1.67 9.80
CA HIS A 60 28.53 -1.05 10.16
C HIS A 60 29.43 -0.78 8.95
N ASP A 61 29.22 -1.45 7.81
CA ASP A 61 29.95 -1.12 6.58
C ASP A 61 29.36 0.13 5.91
N GLY A 62 30.21 1.02 5.41
CA GLY A 62 29.78 2.26 4.75
C GLY A 62 28.94 1.99 3.50
N PHE A 63 29.21 0.88 2.81
CA PHE A 63 28.41 0.42 1.67
C PHE A 63 27.04 -0.14 2.11
N GLY A 64 26.98 -0.81 3.26
CA GLY A 64 25.73 -1.33 3.84
C GLY A 64 24.76 -0.21 4.24
N GLN A 65 25.28 0.85 4.86
CA GLN A 65 24.48 2.00 5.26
C GLN A 65 23.89 2.76 4.06
N THR A 66 24.66 2.92 2.99
CA THR A 66 24.16 3.57 1.76
C THR A 66 23.06 2.75 1.09
N LEU A 67 23.19 1.42 1.08
CA LEU A 67 22.14 0.51 0.61
C LEU A 67 20.86 0.59 1.47
N LEU A 68 20.99 0.64 2.80
CA LEU A 68 19.85 0.79 3.70
C LEU A 68 19.13 2.12 3.50
N ILE A 69 19.86 3.22 3.33
CA ILE A 69 19.29 4.52 3.03
C ILE A 69 18.57 4.48 1.68
N GLY A 70 19.18 3.90 0.65
CA GLY A 70 18.57 3.74 -0.67
C GLY A 70 17.29 2.90 -0.63
N ALA A 71 17.29 1.79 0.11
CA ALA A 71 16.13 0.95 0.34
C ALA A 71 15.03 1.71 1.10
N GLY A 72 15.37 2.50 2.11
CA GLY A 72 14.43 3.35 2.84
C GLY A 72 13.77 4.41 1.95
N ILE A 73 14.55 5.06 1.07
CA ILE A 73 14.02 6.03 0.11
C ILE A 73 13.06 5.35 -0.87
N MET A 74 13.45 4.21 -1.46
CA MET A 74 12.58 3.47 -2.37
C MET A 74 11.29 2.99 -1.69
N ALA A 75 11.38 2.49 -0.45
CA ALA A 75 10.22 2.09 0.33
C ALA A 75 9.29 3.28 0.62
N GLY A 76 9.86 4.46 0.94
CA GLY A 76 9.10 5.69 1.15
C GLY A 76 8.38 6.17 -0.11
N VAL A 77 9.06 6.17 -1.26
CA VAL A 77 8.45 6.50 -2.56
C VAL A 77 7.35 5.50 -2.93
N GLY A 78 7.60 4.21 -2.72
CA GLY A 78 6.60 3.16 -2.94
C GLY A 78 5.36 3.36 -2.07
N PHE A 79 5.54 3.65 -0.78
CA PHE A 79 4.43 3.91 0.14
C PHE A 79 3.63 5.17 -0.25
N TRP A 80 4.32 6.24 -0.67
CA TRP A 80 3.68 7.46 -1.16
C TRP A 80 2.85 7.19 -2.42
N TRP A 81 3.39 6.42 -3.38
CA TRP A 81 2.69 6.04 -4.59
C TRP A 81 1.46 5.18 -4.28
N MET A 82 1.61 4.16 -3.42
CA MET A 82 0.48 3.32 -2.99
C MET A 82 -0.63 4.14 -2.35
N LYS A 83 -0.28 5.09 -1.46
CA LYS A 83 -1.29 5.99 -0.84
C LYS A 83 -2.06 6.78 -1.89
N LYS A 84 -1.36 7.31 -2.90
CA LYS A 84 -1.97 8.10 -3.98
C LYS A 84 -2.87 7.27 -4.90
N THR A 85 -2.55 5.99 -5.13
CA THR A 85 -3.38 5.08 -5.94
C THR A 85 -4.62 4.60 -5.19
N ILE A 86 -4.53 4.41 -3.87
CA ILE A 86 -5.63 3.88 -3.04
C ILE A 86 -6.64 4.97 -2.65
N GLU A 87 -6.22 6.24 -2.60
CA GLU A 87 -7.10 7.39 -2.40
C GLU A 87 -7.88 7.69 -3.70
N ILE A 88 -8.81 6.80 -4.03
CA ILE A 88 -9.78 7.03 -5.11
C ILE A 88 -10.94 7.81 -4.50
N ASP A 89 -11.02 9.10 -4.84
CA ASP A 89 -12.15 9.97 -4.52
C ASP A 89 -13.27 9.75 -5.57
N ILE A 90 -14.53 9.53 -5.14
CA ILE A 90 -15.69 9.20 -6.03
C ILE A 90 -16.79 10.26 -5.99
#